data_AF-A0A2Z2H901-F1
#
_entry.id   AF-A0A2Z2H901-F1
#
_cell.length_a   1.000
_cell.length_b   1.000
_cell.length_c   1.000
_cell.angle_alpha   90.00
_cell.angle_beta   90.00
_cell.angle_gamma   90.00
#
_symmetry.space_group_name_H-M   'P 1'
#
loop_
_entity.id
_entity.type
_entity.pdbx_description
1 polymer ?
#
loop_
_entity_poly.entity_id
_entity_poly.type
_entity_poly.pdbx_seq_one_letter_code
_entity_poly.pdbx_strand_id
1 'polypeptide(L)'
;MPAICTCFSLPIPRLSRLCWVEQWMAVPCPAHRHMPSHVRMSSDPCGHDTSNIPIALGVGCRRDCPPEVLMQLVTDMLTRTGLHPDQITLVATLVGRQHEVAMTSLARAWGCPLMPLPAEALRESEPAMSQTSDTTRRLHGVPGVAEAAALAAIRAHCDAPARLLVARQQCDRATCALAVPNATTNISR
;
A
#
# COMPACT_ATOMS: atom_id res chain seq x y z
N MET A 1 38.59 -5.17 44.20
CA MET A 1 38.42 -6.64 44.12
C MET A 1 37.56 -6.93 42.89
N PRO A 2 38.09 -7.59 41.85
CA PRO A 2 37.37 -7.83 40.61
C PRO A 2 36.59 -9.15 40.67
N ALA A 3 35.39 -9.17 40.09
CA ALA A 3 34.65 -10.41 39.84
C ALA A 3 34.84 -10.83 38.38
N ILE A 4 35.06 -12.13 38.23
CA ILE A 4 35.68 -12.82 37.13
C ILE A 4 34.68 -13.13 36.01
N CYS A 5 35.16 -12.96 34.78
CA CYS A 5 34.60 -13.51 33.55
C CYS A 5 34.65 -15.05 33.58
N THR A 6 33.52 -15.71 33.33
CA THR A 6 33.52 -17.10 32.89
C THR A 6 32.52 -17.28 31.75
N CYS A 7 33.07 -17.45 30.55
CA CYS A 7 32.37 -18.00 29.39
C CYS A 7 31.98 -19.45 29.68
N PHE A 8 30.74 -19.80 29.40
CA PHE A 8 30.34 -21.20 29.23
C PHE A 8 29.82 -21.38 27.81
N SER A 9 30.51 -22.22 27.05
CA SER A 9 30.11 -22.67 25.72
C SER A 9 29.18 -23.88 25.81
N LEU A 10 28.44 -24.05 24.71
CA LEU A 10 27.78 -25.26 24.18
C LEU A 10 26.28 -25.43 24.52
N PRO A 11 25.48 -26.16 23.68
CA PRO A 11 25.70 -26.63 22.31
C PRO A 11 24.57 -26.25 21.32
N ILE A 12 24.85 -26.39 20.02
CA ILE A 12 23.88 -26.28 18.91
C ILE A 12 23.09 -27.59 18.80
N PRO A 13 21.75 -27.55 18.66
CA PRO A 13 21.00 -28.61 17.99
C PRO A 13 20.44 -28.17 16.63
N ARG A 14 20.56 -29.08 15.67
CA ARG A 14 20.03 -29.03 14.30
C ARG A 14 18.50 -29.13 14.28
N LEU A 15 17.92 -28.31 13.39
CA LEU A 15 16.73 -28.54 12.53
C LEU A 15 15.39 -28.89 13.19
N SER A 16 14.40 -28.00 13.06
CA SER A 16 12.99 -28.33 12.82
C SER A 16 12.26 -27.14 12.18
N ARG A 17 11.37 -27.44 11.24
CA ARG A 17 10.49 -26.52 10.50
C ARG A 17 9.62 -25.67 11.43
N LEU A 18 9.12 -24.54 10.89
CA LEU A 18 8.04 -23.64 11.36
C LEU A 18 8.50 -22.38 12.11
N CYS A 19 8.61 -21.26 11.37
CA CYS A 19 8.19 -19.91 11.79
C CYS A 19 8.56 -18.94 10.66
N TRP A 20 7.59 -18.62 9.81
CA TRP A 20 7.69 -17.61 8.77
C TRP A 20 6.64 -16.53 9.03
N VAL A 21 6.73 -15.90 10.20
CA VAL A 21 6.10 -14.63 10.58
C VAL A 21 7.02 -14.06 11.67
N GLU A 22 7.19 -12.74 11.72
CA GLU A 22 7.99 -11.96 12.70
C GLU A 22 9.43 -11.61 12.28
N GLN A 23 9.55 -10.64 11.38
CA GLN A 23 10.71 -9.76 11.32
C GLN A 23 10.26 -8.32 11.02
N TRP A 24 9.39 -7.77 11.87
CA TRP A 24 9.14 -6.32 11.97
C TRP A 24 8.96 -5.97 13.44
N MET A 25 10.06 -5.92 14.19
CA MET A 25 10.08 -5.21 15.47
C MET A 25 11.30 -4.28 15.53
N ALA A 26 10.96 -3.02 15.75
CA ALA A 26 11.66 -2.06 16.59
C ALA A 26 13.09 -1.64 16.18
N VAL A 27 13.17 -0.52 15.46
CA VAL A 27 14.27 0.44 15.69
C VAL A 27 13.73 1.50 16.66
N PRO A 28 14.32 1.69 17.86
CA PRO A 28 14.01 2.83 18.70
C PRO A 28 14.72 4.08 18.17
N CYS A 29 13.96 5.12 17.80
CA CYS A 29 14.50 6.45 17.55
C CYS A 29 14.64 7.22 18.88
N PRO A 30 15.81 7.79 19.19
CA PRO A 30 16.01 8.54 20.43
C PRO A 30 15.41 9.95 20.33
N ALA A 31 14.50 10.21 21.28
CA ALA A 31 14.29 11.46 22.00
C ALA A 31 14.81 12.80 21.43
N HIS A 32 13.86 13.72 21.27
CA HIS A 32 13.95 15.17 21.44
C HIS A 32 14.76 16.00 20.41
N ARG A 33 14.03 16.57 19.44
CA ARG A 33 14.23 17.97 19.04
C ARG A 33 12.90 18.60 18.61
N HIS A 34 12.65 19.79 19.16
CA HIS A 34 11.48 20.65 18.97
C HIS A 34 10.87 20.64 17.56
N MET A 35 9.56 20.39 17.45
CA MET A 35 8.74 20.81 16.30
C MET A 35 7.94 22.06 16.68
N PRO A 36 7.89 23.11 15.84
CA PRO A 36 6.99 24.23 16.06
C PRO A 36 5.54 23.82 15.80
N SER A 37 4.68 24.28 16.69
CA SER A 37 3.23 24.14 16.71
C SER A 37 2.58 24.85 15.53
N HIS A 38 2.35 24.13 14.44
CA HIS A 38 1.13 24.30 13.64
C HIS A 38 0.42 22.95 13.52
N VAL A 39 0.04 22.43 14.69
CA VAL A 39 -1.12 21.53 14.80
C VAL A 39 -2.30 22.31 14.21
N ARG A 40 -2.84 21.86 13.08
CA ARG A 40 -4.17 22.29 12.65
C ARG A 40 -5.14 21.75 13.69
N MET A 41 -5.62 22.61 14.58
CA MET A 41 -6.85 22.32 15.32
C MET A 41 -7.97 22.20 14.28
N SER A 42 -8.48 20.99 14.09
CA SER A 42 -9.83 20.79 13.56
C SER A 42 -10.70 20.47 14.76
N SER A 43 -11.49 21.45 15.19
CA SER A 43 -12.49 21.29 16.24
C SER A 43 -13.86 21.25 15.60
N ASP A 44 -14.29 20.06 15.14
CA ASP A 44 -15.68 19.81 14.79
C ASP A 44 -16.37 19.06 15.95
N PRO A 45 -17.22 19.74 16.75
CA PRO A 45 -17.98 19.11 17.84
C PRO A 45 -19.09 18.16 17.35
N CYS A 46 -19.26 18.01 16.04
CA CYS A 46 -20.14 17.04 15.37
C CYS A 46 -19.36 15.95 14.59
N GLY A 47 -18.26 15.43 15.15
CA GLY A 47 -17.83 14.04 14.97
C GLY A 47 -17.67 13.47 13.54
N HIS A 48 -17.37 14.29 12.54
CA HIS A 48 -16.90 13.79 11.23
C HIS A 48 -15.54 14.40 10.94
N ASP A 49 -14.50 13.76 11.47
CA ASP A 49 -13.12 14.06 11.11
C ASP A 49 -12.89 13.73 9.63
N THR A 50 -13.07 14.74 8.77
CA THR A 50 -12.79 14.65 7.33
C THR A 50 -11.31 14.89 7.01
N SER A 51 -10.43 14.95 8.03
CA SER A 51 -9.10 15.56 7.88
C SER A 51 -8.08 14.74 7.10
N ASN A 52 -8.31 13.46 6.79
CA ASN A 52 -7.58 12.76 5.71
C ASN A 52 -8.25 11.44 5.32
N ILE A 53 -9.03 11.40 4.24
CA ILE A 53 -9.55 10.13 3.71
C ILE A 53 -8.36 9.36 3.11
N PRO A 54 -8.07 8.13 3.56
CA PRO A 54 -6.93 7.40 3.04
C PRO A 54 -7.14 7.06 1.55
N ILE A 55 -6.12 7.33 0.74
CA ILE A 55 -6.12 7.05 -0.69
C ILE A 55 -5.07 5.99 -0.99
N ALA A 56 -5.51 4.86 -1.54
CA ALA A 56 -4.60 3.81 -2.01
C ALA A 56 -4.39 3.92 -3.51
N LEU A 57 -3.12 3.89 -3.92
CA LEU A 57 -2.71 3.77 -5.30
C LEU A 57 -2.40 2.31 -5.64
N GLY A 58 -3.22 1.68 -6.46
CA GLY A 58 -2.92 0.35 -6.99
C GLY A 58 -2.15 0.45 -8.31
N VAL A 59 -1.05 -0.29 -8.42
CA VAL A 59 -0.16 -0.28 -9.60
C VAL A 59 0.19 -1.68 -10.08
N GLY A 60 0.31 -1.83 -11.40
CA GLY A 60 0.80 -3.02 -12.08
C GLY A 60 1.65 -2.64 -13.28
N CYS A 61 2.71 -3.38 -13.56
CA CYS A 61 3.54 -3.17 -14.74
C CYS A 61 4.01 -4.49 -15.36
N ARG A 62 4.42 -4.44 -16.63
CA ARG A 62 5.19 -5.52 -17.25
C ARG A 62 6.56 -5.65 -16.57
N ARG A 63 7.21 -6.81 -16.73
CA ARG A 63 8.61 -6.99 -16.31
C ARG A 63 9.49 -5.93 -16.97
N ASP A 64 10.48 -5.45 -16.23
CA ASP A 64 11.47 -4.47 -16.72
C ASP A 64 10.84 -3.16 -17.21
N CYS A 65 9.68 -2.79 -16.65
CA CYS A 65 9.08 -1.48 -16.91
C CYS A 65 10.04 -0.38 -16.44
N PRO A 66 10.40 0.59 -17.29
CA PRO A 66 11.19 1.73 -16.86
C PRO A 66 10.46 2.49 -15.74
N PRO A 67 11.14 2.90 -14.66
CA PRO A 67 10.52 3.65 -13.56
C PRO A 67 9.80 4.91 -14.01
N GLU A 68 10.36 5.61 -15.00
CA GLU A 68 9.85 6.86 -15.53
C GLU A 68 8.48 6.66 -16.18
N VAL A 69 8.26 5.50 -16.82
CA VAL A 69 6.98 5.18 -17.47
C VAL A 69 5.87 5.00 -16.45
N LEU A 70 6.15 4.31 -15.33
CA LEU A 70 5.17 4.19 -14.25
C LEU A 70 4.95 5.53 -13.55
N MET A 71 6.04 6.26 -13.24
CA MET A 71 5.97 7.56 -12.59
C MET A 71 5.14 8.55 -13.41
N GLN A 72 5.36 8.63 -14.73
CA GLN A 72 4.61 9.50 -15.62
C GLN A 72 3.12 9.13 -15.63
N LEU A 73 2.80 7.85 -15.81
CA LEU A 73 1.41 7.38 -15.85
C LEU A 73 0.64 7.76 -14.58
N VAL A 74 1.26 7.58 -13.41
CA VAL A 74 0.61 7.92 -12.14
C VAL A 74 0.55 9.44 -11.95
N THR A 75 1.61 10.17 -12.25
CA THR A 75 1.63 11.65 -12.16
C THR A 75 0.53 12.26 -13.03
N ASP A 76 0.38 11.80 -14.27
CA ASP A 76 -0.67 12.26 -15.18
C ASP A 76 -2.07 12.00 -14.61
N MET A 77 -2.28 10.86 -13.95
CA MET A 77 -3.55 10.56 -13.27
C MET A 77 -3.81 11.52 -12.11
N LEU A 78 -2.80 11.78 -11.27
CA LEU A 78 -2.93 12.70 -10.14
C LEU A 78 -3.21 14.13 -10.64
N THR A 79 -2.49 14.59 -11.66
CA THR A 79 -2.73 15.90 -12.27
C THR A 79 -4.16 16.04 -12.80
N ARG A 80 -4.70 15.02 -13.50
CA ARG A 80 -6.09 15.03 -13.99
C ARG A 80 -7.14 15.08 -12.87
N THR A 81 -6.81 14.59 -11.68
CA THR A 81 -7.72 14.55 -10.54
C THR A 81 -7.51 15.68 -9.54
N GLY A 82 -6.51 16.54 -9.76
CA GLY A 82 -6.14 17.59 -8.81
C GLY A 82 -5.53 17.06 -7.50
N LEU A 83 -5.08 15.80 -7.49
CA LEU A 83 -4.45 15.17 -6.34
C LEU A 83 -2.95 15.45 -6.33
N HIS A 84 -2.39 15.53 -5.13
CA HIS A 84 -0.95 15.64 -4.89
C HIS A 84 -0.40 14.30 -4.42
N PRO A 85 0.84 13.89 -4.79
CA PRO A 85 1.46 12.67 -4.29
C PRO A 85 1.37 12.49 -2.77
N ASP A 86 1.51 13.57 -1.99
CA ASP A 86 1.42 13.54 -0.52
C ASP A 86 0.04 13.13 0.03
N GLN A 87 -1.00 13.12 -0.81
CA GLN A 87 -2.33 12.63 -0.43
C GLN A 87 -2.43 11.10 -0.55
N ILE A 88 -1.45 10.44 -1.18
CA ILE A 88 -1.42 8.99 -1.32
C ILE A 88 -0.92 8.35 -0.02
N THR A 89 -1.81 7.61 0.63
CA THR A 89 -1.52 6.95 1.91
C THR A 89 -0.67 5.71 1.72
N LEU A 90 -0.91 4.93 0.68
CA LEU A 90 -0.12 3.75 0.35
C LEU A 90 -0.16 3.39 -1.14
N VAL A 91 0.89 2.72 -1.60
CA VAL A 91 0.98 2.13 -2.92
C VAL A 91 0.81 0.62 -2.79
N ALA A 92 -0.01 0.00 -3.62
CA ALA A 92 -0.35 -1.42 -3.54
C ALA A 92 -0.11 -2.13 -4.88
N THR A 93 0.29 -3.41 -4.81
CA THR A 93 0.47 -4.26 -5.99
C THR A 93 0.26 -5.74 -5.66
N LEU A 94 0.35 -6.63 -6.65
CA LEU A 94 0.26 -8.08 -6.45
C LEU A 94 1.59 -8.63 -5.88
N VAL A 95 1.51 -9.56 -4.93
CA VAL A 95 2.67 -10.32 -4.42
C VAL A 95 3.50 -10.91 -5.58
N GLY A 96 4.81 -10.73 -5.50
CA GLY A 96 5.78 -11.11 -6.54
C GLY A 96 6.12 -9.98 -7.51
N ARG A 97 5.43 -8.82 -7.43
CA ARG A 97 5.69 -7.65 -8.27
C ARG A 97 6.34 -6.49 -7.52
N GLN A 98 6.36 -6.53 -6.18
CA GLN A 98 6.93 -5.46 -5.35
C GLN A 98 8.42 -5.21 -5.55
N HIS A 99 9.15 -6.20 -6.11
CA HIS A 99 10.59 -6.11 -6.35
C HIS A 99 10.95 -5.45 -7.69
N GLU A 100 9.96 -5.17 -8.55
CA GLU A 100 10.22 -4.47 -9.80
C GLU A 100 10.75 -3.06 -9.53
N VAL A 101 11.76 -2.65 -10.31
CA VAL A 101 12.44 -1.36 -10.12
C VAL A 101 11.45 -0.19 -10.22
N ALA A 102 10.46 -0.27 -11.11
CA ALA A 102 9.43 0.74 -11.23
C ALA A 102 8.62 0.91 -9.92
N MET A 103 8.21 -0.19 -9.28
CA MET A 103 7.41 -0.14 -8.05
C MET A 103 8.19 0.44 -6.89
N THR A 104 9.42 -0.04 -6.70
CA THR A 104 10.29 0.42 -5.61
C THR A 104 10.70 1.88 -5.80
N SER A 105 10.95 2.32 -7.03
CA SER A 105 11.29 3.71 -7.34
C SER A 105 10.13 4.65 -7.09
N LEU A 106 8.90 4.28 -7.50
CA LEU A 106 7.69 5.05 -7.23
C LEU A 106 7.46 5.23 -5.73
N ALA A 107 7.46 4.14 -4.98
CA ALA A 107 7.24 4.18 -3.53
C ALA A 107 8.29 5.02 -2.80
N ARG A 108 9.57 4.89 -3.18
CA ARG A 108 10.67 5.69 -2.62
C ARG A 108 10.55 7.17 -2.95
N ALA A 109 10.23 7.50 -4.19
CA ALA A 109 10.11 8.89 -4.62
C ALA A 109 9.02 9.65 -3.85
N TRP A 110 7.96 8.96 -3.41
CA TRP A 110 6.83 9.58 -2.70
C TRP A 110 6.84 9.32 -1.20
N GLY A 111 7.83 8.57 -0.68
CA GLY A 111 7.88 8.20 0.73
C GLY A 111 6.70 7.33 1.19
N CYS A 112 5.96 6.71 0.26
CA CYS A 112 4.79 5.90 0.56
C CYS A 112 5.17 4.45 0.84
N PRO A 113 4.47 3.75 1.76
CA PRO A 113 4.63 2.31 1.92
C PRO A 113 4.17 1.57 0.65
N LEU A 114 4.92 0.54 0.26
CA LEU A 114 4.56 -0.39 -0.81
C LEU A 114 3.99 -1.68 -0.21
N MET A 115 2.69 -1.92 -0.44
CA MET A 115 1.93 -3.05 0.10
C MET A 115 1.70 -4.12 -0.99
N PRO A 116 2.46 -5.22 -0.98
CA PRO A 116 2.13 -6.38 -1.80
C PRO A 116 0.94 -7.13 -1.20
N LEU A 117 -0.07 -7.43 -2.02
CA LEU A 117 -1.28 -8.14 -1.63
C LEU A 117 -1.39 -9.46 -2.39
N PRO A 118 -1.87 -10.53 -1.72
CA PRO A 118 -1.92 -11.84 -2.35
C PRO A 118 -3.12 -11.95 -3.31
N ALA A 119 -3.08 -12.95 -4.20
CA ALA A 119 -4.04 -13.06 -5.30
C ALA A 119 -5.49 -13.25 -4.82
N GLU A 120 -5.70 -13.91 -3.68
CA GLU A 120 -7.00 -14.05 -3.02
C GLU A 120 -7.61 -12.71 -2.65
N ALA A 121 -6.86 -11.83 -1.97
CA ALA A 121 -7.33 -10.50 -1.58
C ALA A 121 -7.68 -9.64 -2.81
N LEU A 122 -6.94 -9.80 -3.91
CA LEU A 122 -7.24 -9.11 -5.17
C LEU A 122 -8.53 -9.65 -5.82
N ARG A 123 -8.77 -10.96 -5.80
CA ARG A 123 -10.01 -11.56 -6.37
C ARG A 123 -11.27 -11.09 -5.63
N GLU A 124 -11.20 -10.89 -4.32
CA GLU A 124 -12.31 -10.36 -3.54
C GLU A 124 -12.72 -8.94 -3.97
N SER A 125 -11.83 -8.19 -4.65
CA SER A 125 -12.16 -6.87 -5.17
C SER A 125 -13.02 -6.88 -6.43
N GLU A 126 -13.17 -8.03 -7.12
CA GLU A 126 -13.83 -8.14 -8.43
C GLU A 126 -15.22 -7.47 -8.49
N PRO A 127 -16.11 -7.60 -7.49
CA PRO A 127 -17.44 -6.97 -7.53
C PRO A 127 -17.42 -5.44 -7.55
N ALA A 128 -16.33 -4.80 -7.10
CA ALA A 128 -16.17 -3.35 -7.03
C ALA A 128 -15.26 -2.78 -8.12
N MET A 129 -14.78 -3.63 -9.04
CA MET A 129 -13.93 -3.23 -10.16
C MET A 129 -14.75 -2.70 -11.33
N SER A 130 -14.17 -1.79 -12.11
CA SER A 130 -14.79 -1.30 -13.34
C SER A 130 -14.43 -2.16 -14.55
N GLN A 131 -13.26 -2.80 -14.51
CA GLN A 131 -12.68 -3.52 -15.64
C GLN A 131 -11.97 -4.79 -15.19
N THR A 132 -12.19 -5.88 -15.91
CA THR A 132 -11.47 -7.14 -15.73
C THR A 132 -10.62 -7.47 -16.98
N SER A 133 -9.63 -8.35 -16.83
CA SER A 133 -8.64 -8.68 -17.84
C SER A 133 -8.40 -10.19 -17.88
N ASP A 134 -8.83 -10.83 -18.96
CA ASP A 134 -8.61 -12.26 -19.16
C ASP A 134 -7.13 -12.63 -19.22
N THR A 135 -6.29 -11.75 -19.78
CA THR A 135 -4.85 -11.95 -19.82
C THR A 135 -4.26 -11.97 -18.41
N THR A 136 -4.67 -11.04 -17.55
CA THR A 136 -4.23 -11.02 -16.14
C THR A 136 -4.75 -12.24 -15.39
N ARG A 137 -6.00 -12.65 -15.65
CA ARG A 137 -6.60 -13.84 -15.05
C ARG A 137 -5.82 -15.10 -15.42
N ARG A 138 -5.41 -15.26 -16.69
CA ARG A 138 -4.57 -16.37 -17.15
C ARG A 138 -3.17 -16.37 -16.56
N LEU A 139 -2.52 -15.21 -16.50
CA LEU A 139 -1.11 -15.10 -16.09
C LEU A 139 -0.90 -15.06 -14.58
N HIS A 140 -1.86 -14.48 -13.85
CA HIS A 140 -1.70 -14.13 -12.44
C HIS A 140 -2.86 -14.61 -11.57
N GLY A 141 -3.91 -15.21 -12.14
CA GLY A 141 -5.06 -15.70 -11.38
C GLY A 141 -5.94 -14.59 -10.80
N VAL A 142 -5.78 -13.33 -11.23
CA VAL A 142 -6.53 -12.18 -10.71
C VAL A 142 -7.25 -11.44 -11.84
N PRO A 143 -8.43 -10.83 -11.59
CA PRO A 143 -9.21 -10.12 -12.61
C PRO A 143 -8.49 -8.88 -13.15
N GLY A 144 -7.55 -8.31 -12.40
CA GLY A 144 -6.75 -7.16 -12.76
C GLY A 144 -5.83 -6.84 -11.58
N VAL A 145 -4.69 -6.18 -11.79
CA VAL A 145 -3.78 -5.83 -10.68
C VAL A 145 -4.13 -4.47 -10.09
N ALA A 146 -4.17 -3.41 -10.90
CA ALA A 146 -4.27 -2.03 -10.40
C ALA A 146 -5.53 -1.77 -9.56
N GLU A 147 -6.74 -1.93 -10.12
CA GLU A 147 -7.99 -1.69 -9.37
C GLU A 147 -8.12 -2.63 -8.18
N ALA A 148 -7.84 -3.92 -8.39
CA ALA A 148 -7.97 -4.93 -7.36
C ALA A 148 -7.05 -4.66 -6.16
N ALA A 149 -5.81 -4.26 -6.41
CA ALA A 149 -4.83 -3.94 -5.38
C ALA A 149 -5.21 -2.63 -4.65
N ALA A 150 -5.67 -1.60 -5.35
CA ALA A 150 -6.12 -0.36 -4.71
C ALA A 150 -7.30 -0.62 -3.75
N LEU A 151 -8.32 -1.35 -4.22
CA LEU A 151 -9.50 -1.70 -3.42
C LEU A 151 -9.14 -2.59 -2.22
N ALA A 152 -8.34 -3.63 -2.45
CA ALA A 152 -7.91 -4.54 -1.39
C ALA A 152 -7.03 -3.84 -0.33
N ALA A 153 -6.19 -2.89 -0.76
CA ALA A 153 -5.37 -2.09 0.13
C ALA A 153 -6.21 -1.22 1.07
N ILE A 154 -7.23 -0.55 0.56
CA ILE A 154 -8.16 0.22 1.41
C ILE A 154 -8.89 -0.69 2.39
N ARG A 155 -9.41 -1.84 1.92
CA ARG A 155 -10.10 -2.80 2.80
C ARG A 155 -9.18 -3.26 3.94
N ALA A 156 -7.95 -3.62 3.64
CA ALA A 156 -6.98 -4.05 4.65
C ALA A 156 -6.53 -2.91 5.58
N HIS A 157 -6.44 -1.68 5.06
CA HIS A 157 -5.98 -0.52 5.84
C HIS A 157 -7.05 0.02 6.79
N CYS A 158 -8.32 0.03 6.36
CA CYS A 158 -9.41 0.69 7.08
C CYS A 158 -10.41 -0.28 7.72
N ASP A 159 -10.29 -1.58 7.44
CA ASP A 159 -11.29 -2.61 7.78
C ASP A 159 -12.72 -2.22 7.34
N ALA A 160 -12.82 -1.65 6.13
CA ALA A 160 -14.06 -1.10 5.59
C ALA A 160 -14.20 -1.38 4.09
N PRO A 161 -15.42 -1.44 3.53
CA PRO A 161 -15.61 -1.55 2.08
C PRO A 161 -14.88 -0.43 1.34
N ALA A 162 -14.39 -0.71 0.14
CA ALA A 162 -13.66 0.26 -0.69
C ALA A 162 -14.42 0.53 -2.00
N ARG A 163 -14.22 1.71 -2.57
CA ARG A 163 -14.69 2.04 -3.93
C ARG A 163 -13.56 2.67 -4.75
N LEU A 164 -13.66 2.58 -6.06
CA LEU A 164 -12.74 3.26 -6.97
C LEU A 164 -12.98 4.78 -6.91
N LEU A 165 -11.90 5.52 -6.64
CA LEU A 165 -11.85 6.97 -6.86
C LEU A 165 -11.54 7.25 -8.33
N VAL A 166 -10.60 6.48 -8.89
CA VAL A 166 -10.23 6.53 -10.30
C VAL A 166 -10.13 5.12 -10.83
N ALA A 167 -10.94 4.82 -11.85
CA ALA A 167 -10.88 3.57 -12.60
C ALA A 167 -9.53 3.41 -13.33
N ARG A 168 -9.22 2.17 -13.70
CA ARG A 168 -7.96 1.78 -14.33
C ARG A 168 -7.55 2.74 -15.46
N GLN A 169 -6.38 3.34 -15.29
CA GLN A 169 -5.62 4.00 -16.34
C GLN A 169 -4.50 3.07 -16.80
N GLN A 170 -4.12 3.14 -18.08
CA GLN A 170 -3.09 2.28 -18.63
C GLN A 170 -2.26 2.98 -19.71
N CYS A 171 -1.01 2.54 -19.83
CA CYS A 171 -0.19 2.69 -21.02
C CYS A 171 0.25 1.29 -21.48
N ASP A 172 1.08 1.20 -22.51
CA ASP A 172 1.52 -0.09 -23.05
C ASP A 172 2.23 -0.98 -22.02
N ARG A 173 2.88 -0.38 -21.02
CA ARG A 173 3.75 -1.09 -20.06
C ARG A 173 3.22 -1.13 -18.62
N ALA A 174 2.29 -0.25 -18.25
CA ALA A 174 1.86 -0.08 -16.87
C ALA A 174 0.36 0.24 -16.77
N THR A 175 -0.19 -0.01 -15.58
CA THR A 175 -1.57 0.23 -15.19
C THR A 175 -1.60 0.79 -13.79
N CYS A 176 -2.54 1.70 -13.52
CA CYS A 176 -2.73 2.28 -12.19
C CYS A 176 -4.21 2.63 -11.94
N ALA A 177 -4.61 2.66 -10.67
CA ALA A 177 -5.96 3.03 -10.23
C ALA A 177 -5.91 3.62 -8.80
N LEU A 178 -6.93 4.37 -8.41
CA LEU A 178 -7.07 4.91 -7.06
C LEU A 178 -8.33 4.38 -6.39
N ALA A 179 -8.24 4.10 -5.10
CA ALA A 179 -9.37 3.70 -4.26
C ALA A 179 -9.40 4.47 -2.94
N VAL A 180 -10.59 4.56 -2.38
CA VAL A 180 -10.90 5.21 -1.09
C VAL A 180 -11.93 4.38 -0.31
N PRO A 181 -12.02 4.52 1.03
CA PRO A 181 -13.04 3.85 1.83
C PRO A 181 -14.43 4.27 1.40
N ASN A 182 -15.32 3.32 1.17
CA ASN A 182 -16.73 3.55 0.96
C ASN A 182 -17.33 4.07 2.28
N ALA A 183 -17.58 5.39 2.36
CA ALA A 183 -18.14 5.97 3.56
C ALA A 183 -19.48 5.31 3.83
N THR A 184 -19.61 4.64 4.97
CA THR A 184 -20.89 4.11 5.40
C THR A 184 -21.67 5.29 5.94
N THR A 185 -22.56 5.87 5.13
CA THR A 185 -23.54 6.85 5.59
C THR A 185 -24.45 6.14 6.58
N ASN A 186 -24.12 6.22 7.87
CA ASN A 186 -25.03 5.81 8.91
C ASN A 186 -26.12 6.90 9.01
N ILE A 187 -27.14 6.81 8.15
CA ILE A 187 -28.35 7.63 8.29
C ILE A 187 -29.15 6.98 9.41
N SER A 188 -28.85 7.40 10.65
CA SER A 188 -29.66 7.11 11.81
C SER A 188 -31.10 7.56 11.53
N ARG A 189 -32.04 6.59 11.46
CA ARG A 189 -33.48 6.83 11.50
C ARG A 189 -33.96 6.94 12.93
#